data_AF-A0AAX2E4N7-F1
#
_entry.id   AF-A0AAX2E4N7-F1
#
_cell.length_a   1.000
_cell.length_b   1.000
_cell.length_c   1.000
_cell.angle_alpha   90.00
_cell.angle_beta   90.00
_cell.angle_gamma   90.00
#
_symmetry.space_group_name_H-M   'P 1'
#
loop_
_entity.id
_entity.type
_entity.pdbx_description
1 polymer ?
#
loop_
_entity_poly.entity_id
_entity_poly.type
_entity_poly.pdbx_seq_one_letter_code
_entity_poly.pdbx_strand_id
1 'polypeptide(L)'
;MGIETTITKVVDACNKLTDTVTNQIGKIDARVDTAFNQFTSWRNSVQAKDINGRASYTQVIDLTGLSTNIFYPVWWRMPGNEEGISEIVISRNFSRDTEKNPFNNNFEPHVAGLNLQMEGCGIPWNGDANFLTMKRISQTYRETVRRVEFGMLSIARPVTGVKPMWNGTVSGALTNSPQESGCYLRGGLSYAVTKSFANPVSYSRVETEVKISESVMPEYEISWYVKPYAISAKELNETYPENRMAYTIDNDKRYAAKSA
;
A
#
# COMPACT_ATOMS: atom_id res chain seq x y z
N MET A 1 8.92 -31.36 78.06
CA MET A 1 8.56 -30.14 77.30
C MET A 1 7.11 -29.83 77.58
N GLY A 2 6.79 -28.64 78.08
CA GLY A 2 5.41 -28.25 78.39
C GLY A 2 4.65 -27.79 77.15
N ILE A 3 3.31 -27.87 77.20
CA ILE A 3 2.41 -27.43 76.12
C ILE A 3 2.71 -25.99 75.67
N GLU A 4 3.05 -25.10 76.60
CA GLU A 4 3.42 -23.70 76.32
C GLU A 4 4.66 -23.57 75.43
N THR A 5 5.67 -24.43 75.64
CA THR A 5 6.88 -24.46 74.81
C THR A 5 6.58 -24.92 73.39
N THR A 6 5.62 -25.84 73.23
CA THR A 6 5.17 -26.33 71.93
C THR A 6 4.35 -25.28 71.18
N ILE A 7 3.44 -24.57 71.88
CA ILE A 7 2.64 -23.47 71.31
C ILE A 7 3.55 -22.36 70.78
N THR A 8 4.57 -21.97 71.56
CA THR A 8 5.52 -20.92 71.16
C THR A 8 6.26 -21.29 69.87
N LYS A 9 6.74 -22.55 69.76
CA LYS A 9 7.42 -23.04 68.55
C LYS A 9 6.53 -23.04 67.31
N VAL A 10 5.24 -23.38 67.47
CA VAL A 10 4.27 -23.37 66.36
C VAL A 10 4.00 -21.94 65.92
N VAL A 11 3.82 -21.00 66.84
CA VAL A 11 3.62 -19.57 66.53
C VAL A 11 4.83 -19.01 65.78
N ASP A 12 6.05 -19.29 66.23
CA ASP A 12 7.28 -18.85 65.54
C ASP A 12 7.39 -19.43 64.12
N ALA A 13 7.01 -20.70 63.94
CA ALA A 13 7.00 -21.34 62.62
C ALA A 13 5.93 -20.72 61.70
N CYS A 14 4.73 -20.42 62.22
CA CYS A 14 3.67 -19.74 61.49
C CYS A 14 4.07 -18.32 61.08
N ASN A 15 4.73 -17.57 61.96
CA ASN A 15 5.24 -16.23 61.65
C ASN A 15 6.30 -16.30 60.55
N LYS A 16 7.28 -17.21 60.68
CA LYS A 16 8.30 -17.43 59.63
C LYS A 16 7.69 -17.84 58.28
N LEU A 17 6.66 -18.68 58.29
CA LEU A 17 5.95 -19.08 57.08
C LEU A 17 5.23 -17.88 56.45
N THR A 18 4.55 -17.07 57.27
CA THR A 18 3.85 -15.85 56.82
C THR A 18 4.81 -14.85 56.19
N ASP A 19 5.96 -14.62 56.82
CA ASP A 19 7.01 -13.74 56.29
C ASP A 19 7.58 -14.29 54.98
N THR A 20 7.79 -15.61 54.91
CA THR A 20 8.29 -16.26 53.70
C THR A 20 7.29 -16.13 52.56
N VAL A 21 6.00 -16.39 52.82
CA VAL A 21 4.93 -16.28 51.81
C VAL A 21 4.79 -14.84 51.34
N THR A 22 4.75 -13.87 52.24
CA THR A 22 4.68 -12.43 51.89
C THR A 22 5.86 -12.01 51.01
N ASN A 23 7.08 -12.41 51.38
CA ASN A 23 8.27 -12.12 50.59
C ASN A 23 8.28 -12.79 49.21
N GLN A 24 7.78 -14.01 49.11
CA GLN A 24 7.69 -14.71 47.81
C GLN A 24 6.60 -14.11 46.93
N ILE A 25 5.45 -13.72 47.50
CA ILE A 25 4.41 -12.99 46.77
C ILE A 25 4.97 -11.70 46.19
N GLY A 26 5.65 -10.88 47.00
CA GLY A 26 6.28 -9.64 46.49
C GLY A 26 7.31 -9.87 45.38
N LYS A 27 8.08 -10.98 45.44
CA LYS A 27 9.00 -11.36 44.36
C LYS A 27 8.27 -11.82 43.09
N ILE A 28 7.15 -12.52 43.24
CA ILE A 28 6.32 -12.96 42.11
C ILE A 28 5.71 -11.74 41.43
N ASP A 29 5.09 -10.83 42.19
CA ASP A 29 4.47 -9.62 41.67
C ASP A 29 5.48 -8.77 40.88
N ALA A 30 6.68 -8.53 41.45
CA ALA A 30 7.73 -7.79 40.76
C ALA A 30 8.19 -8.46 39.45
N ARG A 31 8.24 -9.79 39.40
CA ARG A 31 8.57 -10.54 38.18
C ARG A 31 7.46 -10.45 37.14
N VAL A 32 6.21 -10.54 37.56
CA VAL A 32 5.04 -10.40 36.70
C VAL A 32 5.01 -9.00 36.08
N ASP A 33 5.20 -7.95 36.88
CA ASP A 33 5.24 -6.56 36.40
C ASP A 33 6.37 -6.34 35.39
N THR A 34 7.56 -6.88 35.67
CA THR A 34 8.70 -6.79 34.75
C THR A 34 8.40 -7.47 33.42
N ALA A 35 7.87 -8.70 33.46
CA ALA A 35 7.52 -9.46 32.26
C ALA A 35 6.40 -8.76 31.47
N PHE A 36 5.40 -8.21 32.15
CA PHE A 36 4.31 -7.45 31.53
C PHE A 36 4.82 -6.19 30.82
N ASN A 37 5.73 -5.44 31.44
CA ASN A 37 6.33 -4.26 30.85
C ASN A 37 7.20 -4.60 29.63
N GLN A 38 7.98 -5.69 29.70
CA GLN A 38 8.77 -6.20 28.56
C GLN A 38 7.86 -6.63 27.40
N PHE A 39 6.80 -7.39 27.70
CA PHE A 39 5.82 -7.83 26.71
C PHE A 39 5.12 -6.64 26.04
N THR A 40 4.68 -5.66 26.82
CA THR A 40 3.99 -4.47 26.29
C THR A 40 4.92 -3.66 25.40
N SER A 41 6.17 -3.48 25.82
CA SER A 41 7.20 -2.79 25.02
C SER A 41 7.45 -3.51 23.70
N TRP A 42 7.68 -4.83 23.74
CA TRP A 42 7.88 -5.66 22.55
C TRP A 42 6.65 -5.63 21.63
N ARG A 43 5.44 -5.80 22.18
CA ARG A 43 4.19 -5.80 21.42
C ARG A 43 3.98 -4.48 20.65
N ASN A 44 4.39 -3.36 21.25
CA ASN A 44 4.24 -2.05 20.63
C ASN A 44 5.33 -1.74 19.60
N SER A 45 6.46 -2.45 19.63
CA SER A 45 7.59 -2.21 18.72
C SER A 45 7.76 -3.26 17.63
N VAL A 46 7.23 -4.48 17.81
CA VAL A 46 7.48 -5.61 16.92
C VAL A 46 6.90 -5.35 15.53
N GLN A 47 7.70 -5.56 14.50
CA GLN A 47 7.31 -5.51 13.10
C GLN A 47 7.32 -6.93 12.51
N ALA A 48 6.64 -7.13 11.38
CA ALA A 48 6.57 -8.44 10.73
C ALA A 48 7.96 -9.03 10.45
N LYS A 49 8.93 -8.20 10.03
CA LYS A 49 10.32 -8.61 9.81
C LYS A 49 11.01 -9.18 11.05
N ASP A 50 10.62 -8.75 12.25
CA ASP A 50 11.25 -9.14 13.51
C ASP A 50 10.83 -10.56 13.97
N ILE A 51 9.84 -11.14 13.28
CA ILE A 51 9.29 -12.48 13.57
C ILE A 51 9.20 -13.37 12.32
N ASN A 52 9.97 -13.06 11.27
CA ASN A 52 9.90 -13.74 9.96
C ASN A 52 8.50 -13.75 9.33
N GLY A 53 7.68 -12.74 9.63
CA GLY A 53 6.37 -12.52 9.03
C GLY A 53 6.47 -11.68 7.75
N ARG A 54 5.52 -11.86 6.83
CA ARG A 54 5.39 -11.00 5.64
C ARG A 54 4.76 -9.66 6.05
N ALA A 55 5.43 -8.55 5.73
CA ALA A 55 4.92 -7.23 6.06
C ALA A 55 3.61 -6.92 5.32
N SER A 56 2.70 -6.21 5.99
CA SER A 56 1.42 -5.76 5.42
C SER A 56 1.15 -4.34 5.91
N TYR A 57 1.09 -3.41 4.95
CA TYR A 57 0.86 -1.99 5.21
C TYR A 57 -0.45 -1.57 4.56
N THR A 58 -1.30 -0.87 5.32
CA THR A 58 -2.58 -0.37 4.82
C THR A 58 -2.61 1.15 4.82
N GLN A 59 -3.20 1.73 3.78
CA GLN A 59 -3.46 3.16 3.64
C GLN A 59 -4.81 3.37 2.95
N VAL A 60 -5.39 4.57 3.12
CA VAL A 60 -6.60 4.98 2.42
C VAL A 60 -6.25 6.06 1.41
N ILE A 61 -6.68 5.86 0.17
CA ILE A 61 -6.70 6.92 -0.84
C ILE A 61 -8.10 7.53 -0.81
N ASP A 62 -8.19 8.79 -0.41
CA ASP A 62 -9.47 9.51 -0.37
C ASP A 62 -9.59 10.44 -1.58
N LEU A 63 -10.47 10.09 -2.52
CA LEU A 63 -10.89 10.93 -3.65
C LEU A 63 -12.36 11.37 -3.52
N THR A 64 -12.96 11.24 -2.33
CA THR A 64 -14.35 11.67 -2.10
C THR A 64 -14.48 13.20 -2.19
N GLY A 65 -15.65 13.68 -2.61
CA GLY A 65 -15.88 15.09 -2.92
C GLY A 65 -15.28 15.58 -4.25
N LEU A 66 -14.54 14.73 -4.96
CA LEU A 66 -14.08 15.01 -6.33
C LEU A 66 -15.10 14.51 -7.36
N SER A 67 -15.00 15.02 -8.60
CA SER A 67 -15.88 14.61 -9.69
C SER A 67 -15.79 13.12 -9.99
N THR A 68 -16.94 12.45 -10.06
CA THR A 68 -17.06 11.04 -10.47
C THR A 68 -16.89 10.80 -11.97
N ASN A 69 -16.74 11.87 -12.76
CA ASN A 69 -16.43 11.79 -14.20
C ASN A 69 -14.93 11.95 -14.48
N ILE A 70 -14.10 12.02 -13.44
CA ILE A 70 -12.66 12.23 -13.54
C ILE A 70 -11.94 11.06 -12.87
N PHE A 71 -10.83 10.65 -13.48
CA PHE A 71 -9.88 9.67 -13.00
C PHE A 71 -8.61 10.38 -12.54
N TYR A 72 -8.20 10.13 -11.30
CA TYR A 72 -7.10 10.79 -10.61
C TYR A 72 -5.88 9.89 -10.53
N PRO A 73 -4.66 10.45 -10.68
CA PRO A 73 -3.43 9.66 -10.72
C PRO A 73 -3.07 9.13 -9.33
N VAL A 74 -2.64 7.87 -9.31
CA VAL A 74 -2.13 7.14 -8.16
C VAL A 74 -0.84 6.44 -8.58
N TRP A 75 0.25 6.60 -7.84
CA TRP A 75 1.56 6.09 -8.23
C TRP A 75 2.39 5.59 -7.06
N TRP A 76 3.34 4.69 -7.35
CA TRP A 76 4.17 4.04 -6.35
C TRP A 76 5.48 3.51 -6.93
N ARG A 77 6.46 3.30 -6.05
CA ARG A 77 7.68 2.53 -6.32
C ARG A 77 7.64 1.21 -5.59
N MET A 78 7.66 0.10 -6.33
CA MET A 78 7.93 -1.20 -5.72
C MET A 78 9.43 -1.32 -5.42
N PRO A 79 9.81 -1.97 -4.31
CA PRO A 79 11.21 -2.24 -4.04
C PRO A 79 11.78 -3.23 -5.07
N GLY A 80 13.10 -3.17 -5.27
CA GLY A 80 13.81 -4.03 -6.22
C GLY A 80 14.10 -5.44 -5.68
N ASN A 81 14.94 -6.18 -6.40
CA ASN A 81 15.17 -7.61 -6.19
C ASN A 81 15.64 -8.02 -4.78
N GLU A 82 16.33 -7.13 -4.06
CA GLU A 82 16.78 -7.41 -2.68
C GLU A 82 15.62 -7.65 -1.70
N GLU A 83 14.43 -7.12 -2.00
CA GLU A 83 13.20 -7.31 -1.22
C GLU A 83 12.27 -8.36 -1.85
N GLY A 84 12.66 -8.93 -3.00
CA GLY A 84 11.87 -9.91 -3.76
C GLY A 84 10.55 -9.36 -4.31
N ILE A 85 9.61 -10.29 -4.58
CA ILE A 85 8.31 -9.94 -5.16
C ILE A 85 7.43 -9.21 -4.14
N SER A 86 6.99 -8.02 -4.54
CA SER A 86 6.07 -7.19 -3.79
C SER A 86 4.64 -7.30 -4.32
N GLU A 87 3.68 -7.11 -3.42
CA GLU A 87 2.26 -7.11 -3.72
C GLU A 87 1.64 -5.76 -3.36
N ILE A 88 0.65 -5.36 -4.16
CA ILE A 88 -0.22 -4.23 -3.89
C ILE A 88 -1.65 -4.60 -4.29
N VAL A 89 -2.59 -4.36 -3.38
CA VAL A 89 -4.01 -4.57 -3.56
C VAL A 89 -4.72 -3.24 -3.37
N ILE A 90 -5.45 -2.78 -4.38
CA ILE A 90 -6.35 -1.62 -4.29
C ILE A 90 -7.77 -2.15 -4.31
N SER A 91 -8.54 -1.82 -3.28
CA SER A 91 -9.87 -2.38 -3.10
C SER A 91 -10.87 -1.39 -2.52
N ARG A 92 -12.14 -1.62 -2.79
CA ARG A 92 -13.26 -1.00 -2.08
C ARG A 92 -14.45 -1.95 -2.08
N ASN A 93 -15.13 -2.02 -0.94
CA ASN A 93 -16.44 -2.63 -0.86
C ASN A 93 -17.43 -1.79 -1.67
N PHE A 94 -18.39 -2.44 -2.34
CA PHE A 94 -19.32 -1.78 -3.23
C PHE A 94 -20.20 -0.71 -2.56
N SER A 95 -20.46 -0.84 -1.25
CA SER A 95 -21.31 0.09 -0.49
C SER A 95 -20.56 1.18 0.25
N ARG A 96 -19.22 1.19 0.15
CA ARG A 96 -18.41 2.25 0.74
C ARG A 96 -18.79 3.62 0.15
N ASP A 97 -18.83 4.65 0.98
CA ASP A 97 -19.20 6.02 0.62
C ASP A 97 -20.67 6.21 0.15
N THR A 98 -21.57 5.23 0.38
CA THR A 98 -23.00 5.35 0.01
C THR A 98 -23.65 6.58 0.62
N GLU A 99 -23.32 6.86 1.89
CA GLU A 99 -23.82 8.01 2.65
C GLU A 99 -23.45 9.35 2.01
N LYS A 100 -22.40 9.39 1.19
CA LYS A 100 -21.95 10.59 0.48
C LYS A 100 -22.63 10.76 -0.88
N ASN A 101 -23.43 9.78 -1.32
CA ASN A 101 -24.16 9.78 -2.58
C ASN A 101 -23.33 10.28 -3.79
N PRO A 102 -22.12 9.71 -4.04
CA PRO A 102 -21.16 10.31 -4.96
C PRO A 102 -21.65 10.39 -6.42
N PHE A 103 -22.60 9.53 -6.79
CA PHE A 103 -23.19 9.49 -8.13
C PHE A 103 -24.58 10.13 -8.21
N ASN A 104 -25.05 10.79 -7.15
CA ASN A 104 -26.41 11.34 -7.06
C ASN A 104 -27.50 10.31 -7.44
N ASN A 105 -27.31 9.05 -7.07
CA ASN A 105 -28.15 7.91 -7.43
C ASN A 105 -29.12 7.53 -6.30
N ASN A 106 -29.70 8.54 -5.64
CA ASN A 106 -30.68 8.36 -4.57
C ASN A 106 -30.22 7.43 -3.43
N PHE A 107 -28.94 7.53 -3.03
CA PHE A 107 -28.35 6.73 -1.93
C PHE A 107 -28.46 5.21 -2.13
N GLU A 108 -28.44 4.73 -3.39
CA GLU A 108 -28.40 3.31 -3.69
C GLU A 108 -27.16 2.65 -3.05
N PRO A 109 -27.31 1.52 -2.33
CA PRO A 109 -26.23 0.88 -1.58
C PRO A 109 -25.13 0.29 -2.46
N HIS A 110 -25.37 0.15 -3.77
CA HIS A 110 -24.41 -0.38 -4.73
C HIS A 110 -23.73 0.77 -5.48
N VAL A 111 -22.70 1.36 -4.85
CA VAL A 111 -21.96 2.50 -5.39
C VAL A 111 -20.95 2.05 -6.44
N ALA A 112 -19.90 1.35 -6.04
CA ALA A 112 -18.85 0.83 -6.94
C ALA A 112 -17.94 -0.11 -6.18
N GLY A 113 -17.70 -1.33 -6.69
CA GLY A 113 -16.77 -2.29 -6.10
C GLY A 113 -15.46 -2.37 -6.88
N LEU A 114 -14.34 -2.55 -6.17
CA LEU A 114 -13.02 -2.81 -6.76
C LEU A 114 -12.29 -3.90 -5.98
N ASN A 115 -11.70 -4.84 -6.71
CA ASN A 115 -10.63 -5.70 -6.23
C ASN A 115 -9.55 -5.79 -7.32
N LEU A 116 -8.56 -4.90 -7.25
CA LEU A 116 -7.37 -4.91 -8.09
C LEU A 116 -6.21 -5.49 -7.30
N GLN A 117 -5.64 -6.60 -7.77
CA GLN A 117 -4.50 -7.27 -7.17
C GLN A 117 -3.35 -7.27 -8.17
N MET A 118 -2.19 -6.77 -7.74
CA MET A 118 -0.99 -6.68 -8.54
C MET A 118 0.20 -7.23 -7.77
N GLU A 119 1.15 -7.77 -8.50
CA GLU A 119 2.49 -8.10 -8.00
C GLU A 119 3.54 -7.56 -8.94
N GLY A 120 4.73 -7.34 -8.41
CA GLY A 120 5.83 -6.84 -9.21
C GLY A 120 7.12 -6.75 -8.41
N CYS A 121 8.16 -6.30 -9.10
CA CYS A 121 9.47 -6.07 -8.55
C CYS A 121 10.09 -4.84 -9.22
N GLY A 122 10.56 -3.89 -8.41
CA GLY A 122 11.27 -2.71 -8.86
C GLY A 122 10.44 -1.70 -9.65
N ILE A 123 11.16 -0.89 -10.41
CA ILE A 123 10.64 0.14 -11.33
C ILE A 123 11.26 -0.09 -12.71
N PRO A 124 10.69 0.47 -13.80
CA PRO A 124 11.23 0.24 -15.16
C PRO A 124 12.72 0.55 -15.33
N TRP A 125 13.26 1.50 -14.56
CA TRP A 125 14.69 1.83 -14.56
C TRP A 125 15.58 0.96 -13.67
N ASN A 126 15.04 -0.02 -12.94
CA ASN A 126 15.89 -1.00 -12.27
C ASN A 126 16.59 -1.87 -13.32
N GLY A 127 17.88 -2.13 -13.17
CA GLY A 127 18.65 -2.94 -14.12
C GLY A 127 18.33 -4.45 -14.08
N ASP A 128 17.70 -4.92 -13.01
CA ASP A 128 17.41 -6.35 -12.81
C ASP A 128 16.03 -6.77 -13.34
N ALA A 129 15.62 -8.03 -13.09
CA ALA A 129 14.34 -8.65 -13.49
C ALA A 129 13.08 -7.97 -12.90
N ASN A 130 12.86 -6.73 -13.34
CA ASN A 130 11.77 -5.86 -12.92
C ASN A 130 10.48 -6.20 -13.68
N PHE A 131 9.33 -6.01 -13.04
CA PHE A 131 8.03 -6.20 -13.68
C PHE A 131 6.90 -5.64 -12.82
N LEU A 132 5.73 -5.49 -13.43
CA LEU A 132 4.44 -5.35 -12.77
C LEU A 132 3.42 -6.16 -13.56
N THR A 133 2.65 -6.98 -12.85
CA THR A 133 1.67 -7.91 -13.39
C THR A 133 0.36 -7.73 -12.65
N MET A 134 -0.74 -7.66 -13.40
CA MET A 134 -2.07 -7.58 -12.82
C MET A 134 -2.60 -9.00 -12.59
N LYS A 135 -2.52 -9.45 -11.34
CA LYS A 135 -3.01 -10.77 -10.94
C LYS A 135 -4.51 -10.88 -11.15
N ARG A 136 -5.29 -9.89 -10.69
CA ARG A 136 -6.75 -9.90 -10.78
C ARG A 136 -7.29 -8.48 -10.85
N ILE A 137 -8.39 -8.32 -11.57
CA ILE A 137 -9.19 -7.10 -11.55
C ILE A 137 -10.68 -7.44 -11.66
N SER A 138 -11.43 -7.04 -10.63
CA SER A 138 -12.89 -7.09 -10.64
C SER A 138 -13.43 -5.72 -10.27
N GLN A 139 -14.22 -5.16 -11.18
CA GLN A 139 -14.92 -3.89 -11.00
C GLN A 139 -16.42 -4.19 -11.09
N THR A 140 -17.19 -3.79 -10.09
CA THR A 140 -18.64 -4.04 -10.08
C THR A 140 -19.42 -2.75 -9.96
N TYR A 141 -20.62 -2.74 -10.57
CA TYR A 141 -21.57 -1.62 -10.64
C TYR A 141 -21.10 -0.44 -11.48
N ARG A 142 -19.91 0.09 -11.20
CA ARG A 142 -19.33 1.24 -11.89
C ARG A 142 -17.83 1.04 -12.01
N GLU A 143 -17.27 1.53 -13.11
CA GLU A 143 -15.83 1.55 -13.32
C GLU A 143 -15.14 2.37 -12.21
N THR A 144 -13.96 1.93 -11.77
CA THR A 144 -13.25 2.48 -10.62
C THR A 144 -11.75 2.67 -10.84
N VAL A 145 -11.13 1.91 -11.73
CA VAL A 145 -9.70 1.99 -12.06
C VAL A 145 -9.46 1.86 -13.56
N ARG A 146 -8.47 2.60 -14.06
CA ARG A 146 -7.94 2.51 -15.42
C ARG A 146 -6.41 2.59 -15.43
N ARG A 147 -5.83 2.16 -16.55
CA ARG A 147 -4.42 2.39 -16.90
C ARG A 147 -3.40 2.05 -15.80
N VAL A 148 -3.55 0.86 -15.23
CA VAL A 148 -2.49 0.18 -14.47
C VAL A 148 -1.30 -0.05 -15.41
N GLU A 149 -0.16 0.59 -15.14
CA GLU A 149 1.02 0.51 -16.00
C GLU A 149 2.33 0.40 -15.21
N PHE A 150 3.25 -0.41 -15.74
CA PHE A 150 4.64 -0.44 -15.30
C PHE A 150 5.39 0.74 -15.93
N GLY A 151 5.38 1.85 -15.21
CA GLY A 151 5.76 3.15 -15.73
C GLY A 151 4.53 4.05 -15.84
N MET A 152 4.33 4.92 -14.87
CA MET A 152 3.13 5.74 -14.74
C MET A 152 3.00 6.70 -15.93
N LEU A 153 1.84 6.72 -16.58
CA LEU A 153 1.54 7.70 -17.62
C LEU A 153 1.82 9.11 -17.11
N SER A 154 2.67 9.82 -17.83
CA SER A 154 3.21 11.11 -17.42
C SER A 154 3.38 12.06 -18.61
N ILE A 155 3.49 13.34 -18.29
CA ILE A 155 3.83 14.42 -19.21
C ILE A 155 5.27 14.82 -18.92
N ALA A 156 6.12 14.78 -19.93
CA ALA A 156 7.51 15.16 -19.80
C ALA A 156 7.65 16.68 -19.75
N ARG A 157 8.40 17.20 -18.78
CA ARG A 157 8.74 18.62 -18.65
C ARG A 157 10.24 18.80 -18.44
N PRO A 158 10.83 19.91 -18.90
CA PRO A 158 12.18 20.29 -18.50
C PRO A 158 12.19 20.61 -17.00
N VAL A 159 13.34 20.43 -16.35
CA VAL A 159 13.52 20.82 -14.94
C VAL A 159 13.90 22.29 -14.87
N THR A 160 14.89 22.69 -15.68
CA THR A 160 15.41 24.07 -15.72
C THR A 160 15.34 24.70 -17.11
N GLY A 161 15.27 23.88 -18.17
CA GLY A 161 15.36 24.29 -19.56
C GLY A 161 16.79 24.49 -20.08
N VAL A 162 17.81 24.31 -19.23
CA VAL A 162 19.22 24.55 -19.59
C VAL A 162 19.85 23.34 -20.29
N LYS A 163 19.39 22.13 -19.97
CA LYS A 163 19.88 20.88 -20.52
C LYS A 163 18.90 20.31 -21.54
N PRO A 164 19.38 19.53 -22.52
CA PRO A 164 18.47 18.82 -23.40
C PRO A 164 17.62 17.84 -22.59
N MET A 165 16.39 17.63 -23.05
CA MET A 165 15.49 16.68 -22.41
C MET A 165 15.95 15.23 -22.66
N TRP A 166 15.80 14.38 -21.64
CA TRP A 166 16.21 12.97 -21.70
C TRP A 166 15.68 12.26 -22.97
N ASN A 167 16.55 11.52 -23.64
CA ASN A 167 16.27 10.77 -24.86
C ASN A 167 15.66 11.61 -26.00
N GLY A 168 15.94 12.92 -26.04
CA GLY A 168 15.38 13.82 -27.05
C GLY A 168 13.87 14.06 -26.91
N THR A 169 13.29 13.75 -25.75
CA THR A 169 11.86 13.95 -25.48
C THR A 169 11.50 15.44 -25.60
N VAL A 170 10.30 15.75 -26.07
CA VAL A 170 9.83 17.14 -26.17
C VAL A 170 8.99 17.51 -24.94
N SER A 171 9.11 18.74 -24.46
CA SER A 171 8.28 19.26 -23.36
C SER A 171 6.79 19.17 -23.72
N GLY A 172 5.98 18.64 -22.81
CA GLY A 172 4.56 18.39 -23.03
C GLY A 172 4.25 17.05 -23.69
N ALA A 173 5.25 16.27 -24.10
CA ALA A 173 5.03 14.94 -24.65
C ALA A 173 4.45 13.98 -23.60
N LEU A 174 3.46 13.21 -24.02
CA LEU A 174 2.92 12.11 -23.22
C LEU A 174 3.90 10.93 -23.29
N THR A 175 4.34 10.47 -22.12
CA THR A 175 5.35 9.42 -21.95
C THR A 175 5.01 8.59 -20.72
N ASN A 176 5.89 7.66 -20.33
CA ASN A 176 5.78 6.91 -19.09
C ASN A 176 6.96 7.29 -18.19
N SER A 177 6.68 7.51 -16.90
CA SER A 177 7.72 7.70 -15.89
C SER A 177 8.39 6.36 -15.63
N PRO A 178 9.69 6.20 -15.90
CA PRO A 178 10.38 4.94 -15.66
C PRO A 178 10.74 4.73 -14.17
N GLN A 179 10.39 5.71 -13.32
CA GLN A 179 10.66 5.68 -11.88
C GLN A 179 9.46 5.30 -11.03
N GLU A 180 8.26 5.33 -11.59
CA GLU A 180 7.02 5.10 -10.85
C GLU A 180 6.16 4.12 -11.62
N SER A 181 5.54 3.16 -10.95
CA SER A 181 4.36 2.49 -11.47
C SER A 181 3.11 3.25 -11.06
N GLY A 182 1.99 3.01 -11.73
CA GLY A 182 0.77 3.69 -11.31
C GLY A 182 -0.49 3.21 -11.99
N CYS A 183 -1.59 3.82 -11.57
CA CYS A 183 -2.90 3.70 -12.17
C CYS A 183 -3.69 4.99 -11.99
N TYR A 184 -4.90 5.01 -12.54
CA TYR A 184 -5.85 6.08 -12.32
C TYR A 184 -7.09 5.54 -11.61
N LEU A 185 -7.50 6.21 -10.53
CA LEU A 185 -8.68 5.85 -9.75
C LEU A 185 -9.79 6.90 -9.92
N ARG A 186 -11.03 6.43 -9.98
CA ARG A 186 -12.20 7.30 -10.17
C ARG A 186 -12.42 8.23 -8.97
N GLY A 187 -12.69 9.50 -9.26
CA GLY A 187 -13.05 10.50 -8.25
C GLY A 187 -14.42 10.23 -7.62
N GLY A 188 -14.68 10.91 -6.50
CA GLY A 188 -15.89 10.74 -5.70
C GLY A 188 -15.86 9.51 -4.78
N LEU A 189 -14.76 8.77 -4.75
CA LEU A 189 -14.66 7.45 -4.14
C LEU A 189 -13.43 7.37 -3.20
N SER A 190 -13.52 6.61 -2.11
CA SER A 190 -12.36 6.23 -1.28
C SER A 190 -11.93 4.78 -1.49
N TYR A 191 -10.63 4.52 -1.39
CA TYR A 191 -10.03 3.21 -1.69
C TYR A 191 -9.13 2.76 -0.55
N ALA A 192 -9.18 1.47 -0.21
CA ALA A 192 -8.20 0.85 0.67
C ALA A 192 -7.07 0.28 -0.17
N VAL A 193 -5.83 0.56 0.22
CA VAL A 193 -4.65 -0.03 -0.38
C VAL A 193 -3.92 -0.84 0.67
N THR A 194 -3.63 -2.10 0.36
CA THR A 194 -2.81 -2.99 1.18
C THR A 194 -1.61 -3.44 0.37
N LYS A 195 -0.41 -3.36 0.94
CA LYS A 195 0.85 -3.62 0.23
C LYS A 195 1.87 -4.33 1.10
N SER A 196 2.81 -5.04 0.48
CA SER A 196 3.87 -5.77 1.20
C SER A 196 5.15 -4.98 1.45
N PHE A 197 5.21 -3.71 1.03
CA PHE A 197 6.40 -2.86 1.13
C PHE A 197 6.10 -1.55 1.88
N ALA A 198 7.11 -0.95 2.52
CA ALA A 198 6.91 0.20 3.42
C ALA A 198 6.58 1.51 2.69
N ASN A 199 7.21 1.77 1.53
CA ASN A 199 7.01 3.02 0.79
C ASN A 199 5.54 3.31 0.48
N PRO A 200 5.04 4.53 0.73
CA PRO A 200 3.62 4.86 0.55
C PRO A 200 3.22 4.82 -0.94
N VAL A 201 1.92 4.65 -1.19
CA VAL A 201 1.37 4.94 -2.51
C VAL A 201 0.91 6.39 -2.50
N SER A 202 1.39 7.13 -3.48
CA SER A 202 1.09 8.55 -3.63
C SER A 202 -0.13 8.73 -4.53
N TYR A 203 -0.86 9.83 -4.32
CA TYR A 203 -1.99 10.21 -5.16
C TYR A 203 -2.15 11.73 -5.18
N SER A 204 -2.81 12.25 -6.21
CA SER A 204 -3.14 13.68 -6.30
C SER A 204 -4.64 13.89 -6.44
N ARG A 205 -5.15 14.88 -5.70
CA ARG A 205 -6.52 15.41 -5.83
C ARG A 205 -6.57 16.67 -6.68
N VAL A 206 -5.42 17.17 -7.14
CA VAL A 206 -5.28 18.44 -7.84
C VAL A 206 -5.67 18.27 -9.31
N GLU A 207 -6.43 19.22 -9.87
CA GLU A 207 -6.90 19.19 -11.26
C GLU A 207 -5.86 19.64 -12.30
N THR A 208 -4.65 19.97 -11.86
CA THR A 208 -3.53 20.42 -12.70
C THR A 208 -2.41 19.38 -12.75
N GLU A 209 -1.38 19.67 -13.54
CA GLU A 209 -0.15 18.87 -13.54
C GLU A 209 0.55 18.90 -12.18
N VAL A 210 0.96 17.72 -11.70
CA VAL A 210 1.70 17.51 -10.46
C VAL A 210 2.97 16.73 -10.76
N LYS A 211 4.12 17.25 -10.34
CA LYS A 211 5.40 16.57 -10.51
C LYS A 211 5.45 15.33 -9.62
N ILE A 212 5.80 14.18 -10.19
CA ILE A 212 5.93 12.91 -9.46
C ILE A 212 7.38 12.47 -9.28
N SER A 213 8.23 12.77 -10.26
CA SER A 213 9.65 12.41 -10.23
C SER A 213 10.44 13.29 -11.20
N GLU A 214 11.76 13.31 -11.03
CA GLU A 214 12.68 13.96 -11.94
C GLU A 214 14.00 13.18 -12.02
N SER A 215 14.76 13.43 -13.07
CA SER A 215 16.13 12.97 -13.23
C SER A 215 16.95 14.08 -13.87
N VAL A 216 18.05 14.43 -13.21
CA VAL A 216 18.96 15.48 -13.65
C VAL A 216 20.37 14.91 -13.66
N MET A 217 20.94 14.79 -14.85
CA MET A 217 22.32 14.37 -15.09
C MET A 217 23.10 15.53 -15.74
N PRO A 218 24.43 15.49 -15.84
CA PRO A 218 25.17 16.53 -16.54
C PRO A 218 24.71 16.72 -18.00
N GLU A 219 24.34 15.63 -18.68
CA GLU A 219 24.03 15.60 -20.11
C GLU A 219 22.55 15.84 -20.42
N TYR A 220 21.64 15.61 -19.45
CA TYR A 220 20.21 15.72 -19.69
C TYR A 220 19.41 16.09 -18.44
N GLU A 221 18.17 16.53 -18.66
CA GLU A 221 17.17 16.66 -17.61
C GLU A 221 15.81 16.13 -18.04
N ILE A 222 14.99 15.73 -17.09
CA ILE A 222 13.58 15.43 -17.32
C ILE A 222 12.84 15.43 -15.99
N SER A 223 11.60 15.90 -16.01
CA SER A 223 10.64 15.72 -14.93
C SER A 223 9.35 15.13 -15.49
N TRP A 224 8.74 14.24 -14.71
CA TRP A 224 7.49 13.58 -15.06
C TRP A 224 6.37 14.17 -14.22
N TYR A 225 5.32 14.59 -14.91
CA TYR A 225 4.12 15.16 -14.31
C TYR A 225 2.91 14.28 -14.60
N VAL A 226 2.01 14.15 -13.62
CA VAL A 226 0.71 13.51 -13.80
C VAL A 226 -0.39 14.56 -13.73
N LYS A 227 -1.53 14.28 -14.36
CA LYS A 227 -2.74 15.09 -14.22
C LYS A 227 -3.97 14.19 -14.25
N PRO A 228 -5.11 14.61 -13.70
CA PRO A 228 -6.33 13.84 -13.86
C PRO A 228 -6.86 13.88 -15.30
N TYR A 229 -7.64 12.88 -15.66
CA TYR A 229 -8.26 12.75 -16.97
C TYR A 229 -9.77 12.53 -16.83
N ALA A 230 -10.55 13.10 -17.75
CA ALA A 230 -11.97 12.77 -17.86
C ALA A 230 -12.14 11.28 -18.21
N ILE A 231 -13.25 10.66 -17.79
CA ILE A 231 -13.56 9.25 -18.08
C ILE A 231 -13.56 8.92 -19.59
N SER A 232 -13.83 9.90 -20.44
CA SER A 232 -13.82 9.78 -21.90
C SER A 232 -12.44 10.03 -22.54
N ALA A 233 -11.42 10.36 -21.77
CA ALA A 233 -10.08 10.64 -22.27
C ALA A 233 -9.47 9.39 -22.91
N LYS A 234 -8.94 9.54 -24.13
CA LYS A 234 -8.31 8.44 -24.87
C LYS A 234 -7.06 7.93 -24.17
N GLU A 235 -6.40 8.82 -23.42
CA GLU A 235 -5.24 8.54 -22.60
C GLU A 235 -5.53 7.58 -21.44
N LEU A 236 -6.77 7.22 -21.12
CA LEU A 236 -7.02 6.24 -20.07
C LEU A 236 -7.09 4.79 -20.57
N ASN A 237 -6.91 4.56 -21.88
CA ASN A 237 -7.18 3.29 -22.56
C ASN A 237 -8.63 2.81 -22.31
N GLU A 238 -8.94 1.63 -22.85
CA GLU A 238 -10.24 0.99 -22.68
C GLU A 238 -10.46 0.52 -21.23
N THR A 239 -11.73 0.38 -20.86
CA THR A 239 -12.13 -0.22 -19.59
C THR A 239 -11.64 -1.67 -19.52
N TYR A 240 -11.05 -2.05 -18.38
CA TYR A 240 -10.65 -3.42 -18.17
C TYR A 240 -11.86 -4.36 -18.21
N PRO A 241 -11.77 -5.50 -18.95
CA PRO A 241 -12.80 -6.51 -18.89
C PRO A 241 -12.91 -7.06 -17.46
N GLU A 242 -14.13 -7.39 -17.02
CA GLU A 242 -14.31 -8.08 -15.74
C GLU A 242 -13.69 -9.48 -15.84
N ASN A 243 -12.68 -9.76 -15.02
CA ASN A 243 -12.13 -11.11 -14.94
C ASN A 243 -11.81 -11.51 -13.50
N ARG A 244 -12.50 -12.55 -13.03
CA ARG A 244 -12.36 -13.06 -11.66
C ARG A 244 -11.21 -14.07 -11.52
N MET A 245 -10.69 -14.57 -12.64
CA MET A 245 -9.64 -15.57 -12.68
C MET A 245 -8.26 -14.92 -12.62
N ALA A 246 -7.36 -15.50 -11.83
CA ALA A 246 -6.00 -14.97 -11.68
C ALA A 246 -5.19 -15.07 -12.98
N TYR A 247 -4.39 -14.05 -13.26
CA TYR A 247 -3.43 -13.94 -14.35
C TYR A 247 -4.00 -14.05 -15.76
N THR A 248 -5.31 -14.03 -15.93
CA THR A 248 -5.95 -14.24 -17.23
C THR A 248 -5.78 -13.09 -18.19
N ILE A 249 -5.59 -11.88 -17.70
CA ILE A 249 -5.32 -10.70 -18.54
C ILE A 249 -3.91 -10.78 -19.14
N ASP A 250 -2.94 -11.27 -18.37
CA ASP A 250 -1.54 -11.39 -18.82
C ASP A 250 -1.28 -12.73 -19.55
N ASN A 251 -1.97 -13.81 -19.18
CA ASN A 251 -1.76 -15.17 -19.68
C ASN A 251 -2.62 -15.58 -20.89
N ASP A 252 -3.27 -14.64 -21.61
CA ASP A 252 -3.86 -15.01 -22.91
C ASP A 252 -2.78 -15.34 -23.97
N LYS A 253 -1.49 -15.12 -23.61
CA LYS A 253 -0.30 -15.60 -24.31
C LYS A 253 0.28 -16.89 -23.70
N ARG A 254 -0.56 -17.85 -23.33
CA ARG A 254 -0.15 -19.16 -22.76
C ARG A 254 0.92 -19.93 -23.57
N TYR A 255 1.22 -19.51 -24.81
CA TYR A 255 2.35 -19.96 -25.63
C TYR A 255 3.17 -18.79 -26.20
N ALA A 256 3.69 -17.89 -25.36
CA ALA A 256 4.78 -17.03 -25.79
C ALA A 256 6.01 -17.90 -26.09
N ALA A 257 6.07 -18.46 -27.29
CA ALA A 257 7.27 -19.09 -27.81
C ALA A 257 8.41 -18.08 -27.70
N LYS A 258 9.56 -18.54 -27.19
CA LYS A 258 10.79 -17.78 -27.25
C LYS A 258 11.00 -17.42 -28.72
N SER A 259 10.82 -16.15 -29.08
CA SER A 259 11.13 -15.69 -30.42
C SER A 259 12.61 -15.98 -30.67
N ALA A 260 12.89 -16.67 -31.78
CA ALA A 260 14.23 -17.03 -32.23
C ALA A 260 15.11 -15.79 -32.44
#